data_AF-A0A662M526-F1
#
_entry.id   AF-A0A662M526-F1
#
_cell.length_a   1.000
_cell.length_b   1.000
_cell.length_c   1.000
_cell.angle_alpha   90.00
_cell.angle_beta   90.00
_cell.angle_gamma   90.00
#
_symmetry.space_group_name_H-M   'P 1'
#
loop_
_entity.id
_entity.type
_entity.pdbx_description
1 polymer ?
#
loop_
_entity_poly.entity_id
_entity_poly.type
_entity_poly.pdbx_seq_one_letter_code
_entity_poly.pdbx_strand_id
1 'polypeptide(L)'
;MARQRETWATKVGSILALIGVAVGLGNVWRFPYMLGKFGGAAFLIVYLLLVLFIGIPALWAEFTVARYTKSGPAMAFVRAGLPGGKYVGILLVIVAIAAVSYYLVVI
;
A
#
# COMPACT_ATOMS: atom_id res chain seq x y z
N MET A 1 28.14 -15.13 0.69
CA MET A 1 28.25 -13.68 0.41
C MET A 1 26.93 -13.01 0.81
N ALA A 2 26.96 -12.05 1.74
CA ALA A 2 25.78 -11.25 2.05
C ALA A 2 25.48 -10.34 0.86
N ARG A 3 24.44 -10.63 0.09
CA ARG A 3 24.03 -9.83 -1.07
C ARG A 3 23.60 -8.45 -0.57
N GLN A 4 24.34 -7.41 -0.93
CA GLN A 4 24.01 -6.03 -0.59
C GLN A 4 22.66 -5.69 -1.26
N ARG A 5 21.73 -5.11 -0.52
CA ARG A 5 20.41 -4.74 -1.07
C ARG A 5 20.57 -3.52 -1.98
N GLU A 6 19.97 -3.61 -3.16
CA GLU A 6 19.85 -2.48 -4.06
C GLU A 6 19.12 -1.32 -3.38
N THR A 7 19.67 -0.12 -3.52
CA THR A 7 19.10 1.12 -2.99
C THR A 7 18.68 2.03 -4.14
N TRP A 8 17.63 2.82 -3.91
CA TRP A 8 17.19 3.81 -4.89
C TRP A 8 18.27 4.83 -5.18
N ALA A 9 18.47 5.16 -6.46
CA ALA A 9 19.46 6.14 -6.90
C ALA A 9 19.13 7.57 -6.42
N THR A 10 17.85 7.93 -6.33
CA THR A 10 17.40 9.25 -5.87
C THR A 10 16.15 9.16 -4.99
N LYS A 11 16.05 10.06 -4.01
CA LYS A 11 14.86 10.16 -3.14
C LYS A 11 13.60 10.53 -3.94
N VAL A 12 13.76 11.42 -4.92
CA VAL A 12 12.67 11.84 -5.81
C VAL A 12 12.16 10.65 -6.61
N GLY A 13 13.05 9.83 -7.16
CA GLY A 13 12.67 8.61 -7.88
C GLY A 13 11.88 7.64 -7.01
N SER A 14 12.26 7.47 -5.74
CA SER A 14 11.50 6.63 -4.80
C SER A 14 10.09 7.17 -4.53
N ILE A 15 9.96 8.48 -4.34
CA ILE A 15 8.65 9.12 -4.07
C ILE A 15 7.75 8.99 -5.30
N LEU A 16 8.28 9.27 -6.49
CA LEU A 16 7.52 9.14 -7.74
C LEU A 16 7.07 7.70 -8.00
N ALA A 17 7.93 6.71 -7.75
CA ALA A 17 7.55 5.30 -7.85
C ALA A 17 6.42 4.93 -6.88
N LEU A 18 6.46 5.43 -5.64
CA LEU A 18 5.39 5.22 -4.66
C LEU A 18 4.08 5.89 -5.08
N ILE A 19 4.14 7.13 -5.60
CA ILE A 19 2.96 7.83 -6.12
C ILE A 19 2.35 7.07 -7.30
N GLY A 20 3.18 6.56 -8.21
CA GLY A 20 2.72 5.78 -9.36
C GLY A 20 2.01 4.48 -8.97
N VAL A 21 2.43 3.84 -7.88
CA VAL A 21 1.73 2.65 -7.33
C VAL A 21 0.44 3.05 -6.59
N ALA A 22 0.42 4.18 -5.90
CA ALA A 22 -0.72 4.62 -5.11
C ALA A 22 -1.87 5.19 -5.95
N VAL A 23 -1.57 5.84 -7.08
CA VAL A 23 -2.57 6.42 -7.97
C VAL A 23 -2.90 5.45 -9.09
N GLY A 24 -4.07 4.82 -9.02
CA GLY A 24 -4.53 3.86 -10.03
C GLY A 24 -5.92 4.18 -10.59
N LEU A 25 -6.43 3.26 -11.40
CA LEU A 25 -7.74 3.38 -12.07
C LEU A 25 -8.84 3.76 -11.06
N GLY A 26 -8.85 3.16 -9.87
CA GLY A 26 -9.86 3.42 -8.84
C GLY A 26 -10.02 4.90 -8.46
N ASN A 27 -8.95 5.70 -8.49
CA ASN A 27 -9.03 7.13 -8.22
C ASN A 27 -9.67 7.91 -9.37
N VAL A 28 -9.61 7.39 -10.59
CA VAL A 28 -10.11 8.07 -11.80
C VAL A 28 -11.62 7.90 -11.98
N TRP A 29 -12.17 6.71 -11.73
CA TRP A 29 -13.59 6.43 -11.98
C TRP A 29 -14.39 6.11 -10.72
N ARG A 30 -13.88 5.24 -9.84
CA ARG A 30 -14.63 4.79 -8.66
C ARG A 30 -14.78 5.92 -7.64
N PHE A 31 -13.74 6.73 -7.42
CA PHE A 31 -13.81 7.84 -6.48
C PHE A 31 -14.82 8.92 -6.90
N PRO A 32 -14.80 9.48 -8.12
CA PRO A 32 -15.82 10.45 -8.55
C PRO A 32 -17.25 9.87 -8.54
N TYR A 33 -17.41 8.59 -8.90
CA TYR A 33 -18.70 7.93 -8.85
C TYR A 33 -19.25 7.84 -7.42
N MET A 34 -18.43 7.42 -6.45
CA MET A 34 -18.84 7.35 -5.05
C MET A 34 -19.10 8.75 -4.48
N LEU A 35 -18.26 9.73 -4.83
CA LEU A 35 -18.46 11.13 -4.45
C LEU A 35 -19.83 11.63 -4.92
N GLY A 36 -20.18 11.44 -6.20
CA GLY A 36 -21.48 11.85 -6.74
C GLY A 36 -22.67 11.12 -6.11
N LYS A 37 -22.53 9.82 -5.83
CA LYS A 37 -23.61 8.99 -5.28
C LYS A 37 -23.88 9.24 -3.79
N PHE A 38 -22.85 9.50 -3.00
CA PHE A 38 -22.95 9.60 -1.53
C PHE A 38 -23.00 11.04 -1.00
N GLY A 39 -23.61 11.96 -1.75
CA GLY A 39 -23.86 13.32 -1.27
C GLY A 39 -22.69 14.30 -1.46
N GLY A 40 -21.79 14.02 -2.41
CA GLY A 40 -20.76 14.96 -2.86
C GLY A 40 -19.83 15.41 -1.74
N ALA A 41 -19.90 16.69 -1.39
CA ALA A 41 -19.03 17.30 -0.39
C ALA A 41 -19.12 16.63 1.00
N ALA A 42 -20.27 16.11 1.41
CA ALA A 42 -20.41 15.42 2.69
C ALA A 42 -19.57 14.12 2.72
N PHE A 43 -19.59 13.34 1.64
CA PHE A 43 -18.72 12.17 1.48
C PHE A 43 -17.24 12.56 1.52
N LEU A 44 -16.87 13.66 0.87
CA LEU A 44 -15.47 14.10 0.82
C LEU A 44 -14.92 14.43 2.22
N ILE A 45 -15.69 15.09 3.07
CA ILE A 45 -15.27 15.41 4.44
C ILE A 45 -15.02 14.13 5.23
N VAL A 46 -15.95 13.18 5.20
CA VAL A 46 -15.80 11.89 5.89
C VAL A 46 -14.61 11.11 5.32
N TYR A 47 -14.46 11.08 4.00
CA TYR A 47 -13.33 10.45 3.32
C TYR A 47 -11.99 11.02 3.79
N LEU A 48 -11.85 12.35 3.85
CA LEU A 48 -10.63 13.01 4.31
C LEU A 48 -10.32 12.71 5.78
N LEU A 49 -11.34 12.66 6.65
CA LEU A 49 -11.15 12.25 8.05
C LEU A 49 -10.64 10.81 8.14
N LEU A 50 -11.21 9.88 7.38
CA LEU A 50 -10.76 8.49 7.36
C LEU A 50 -9.33 8.37 6.79
N VAL A 51 -8.97 9.13 5.76
CA VAL A 51 -7.58 9.16 5.26
C VAL A 51 -6.64 9.69 6.35
N LEU A 52 -7.02 10.76 7.06
CA LEU A 52 -6.18 11.36 8.09
C LEU A 52 -5.97 10.44 9.29
N PHE A 53 -7.03 9.78 9.78
CA PHE A 53 -6.98 8.98 11.00
C PHE A 53 -6.65 7.51 10.78
N ILE A 54 -6.89 6.97 9.58
CA ILE A 54 -6.65 5.55 9.28
C ILE A 54 -5.60 5.41 8.19
N GLY A 55 -5.77 6.10 7.06
CA GLY A 55 -4.88 5.97 5.90
C GLY A 55 -3.44 6.36 6.20
N ILE A 56 -3.22 7.57 6.74
CA ILE A 56 -1.88 8.08 7.04
C ILE A 56 -1.19 7.24 8.13
N PRO A 57 -1.82 6.94 9.30
CA PRO A 57 -1.19 6.11 10.31
C PRO A 57 -0.88 4.68 9.82
N ALA A 58 -1.76 4.08 9.01
CA ALA A 58 -1.50 2.76 8.44
C ALA A 58 -0.28 2.77 7.50
N LEU A 59 -0.17 3.76 6.62
CA LEU A 59 1.00 3.90 5.73
C LEU A 59 2.28 4.14 6.52
N TRP A 60 2.24 4.95 7.57
CA TRP A 60 3.40 5.15 8.45
C TRP A 60 3.81 3.85 9.15
N ALA A 61 2.85 3.10 9.69
CA ALA A 61 3.12 1.80 10.30
C ALA A 61 3.78 0.85 9.30
N GLU A 62 3.26 0.74 8.09
CA GLU A 62 3.85 -0.08 7.04
C GLU A 62 5.30 0.33 6.70
N PHE A 63 5.55 1.63 6.52
CA PHE A 63 6.90 2.12 6.26
C PHE A 63 7.86 1.88 7.43
N THR A 64 7.40 1.98 8.68
CA THR A 64 8.25 1.68 9.85
C THR A 64 8.67 0.22 9.88
N VAL A 65 7.75 -0.71 9.64
CA VAL A 65 8.04 -2.15 9.58
C VAL A 65 8.96 -2.48 8.40
N ALA A 66 8.74 -1.87 7.24
CA ALA A 66 9.59 -2.05 6.07
C ALA A 66 11.05 -1.58 6.33
N ARG A 67 11.21 -0.43 6.98
CA ARG A 67 12.54 0.13 7.34
C ARG A 67 13.23 -0.65 8.45
N TYR A 68 12.48 -1.14 9.44
CA TYR A 68 13.02 -1.93 10.54
C TYR A 68 13.51 -3.30 10.07
N THR A 69 12.67 -4.02 9.32
CA THR A 69 12.94 -5.42 8.93
C THR A 69 13.86 -5.54 7.73
N LYS A 70 13.96 -4.47 6.91
CA LYS A 70 14.66 -4.43 5.63
C LYS A 70 14.46 -5.74 4.86
N SER A 71 13.21 -6.16 4.72
CA SER A 71 12.83 -7.42 4.09
C SER A 71 11.60 -7.25 3.20
N GLY A 72 11.31 -8.25 2.36
CA GLY A 72 10.09 -8.26 1.55
C GLY A 72 8.86 -8.61 2.40
N PRO A 73 7.64 -8.38 1.88
CA PRO A 73 6.39 -8.52 2.64
C PRO A 73 6.19 -9.91 3.27
N ALA A 74 6.64 -10.98 2.60
CA ALA A 74 6.55 -12.35 3.12
C ALA A 74 7.39 -12.59 4.41
N MET A 75 8.52 -11.90 4.55
CA MET A 75 9.46 -12.07 5.67
C MET A 75 9.44 -10.90 6.66
N ALA A 76 8.80 -9.78 6.30
CA ALA A 76 8.73 -8.58 7.13
C ALA A 76 8.12 -8.89 8.49
N PHE A 77 6.95 -9.51 8.54
CA PHE A 77 6.28 -9.82 9.80
C PHE A 77 6.99 -10.88 10.63
N VAL A 78 7.71 -11.81 10.00
CA VAL A 78 8.58 -12.78 10.70
C VAL A 78 9.74 -12.06 11.38
N ARG A 79 10.42 -11.16 10.65
CA ARG A 79 11.55 -10.38 11.18
C ARG A 79 11.13 -9.30 12.18
N ALA A 80 9.89 -8.87 12.14
CA ALA A 80 9.30 -7.98 13.13
C ALA A 80 8.99 -8.67 14.47
N GLY A 81 9.20 -10.00 14.58
CA GLY A 81 8.98 -10.76 15.80
C GLY A 81 7.51 -11.12 16.06
N LEU A 82 6.65 -11.04 15.04
CA LEU A 82 5.23 -11.28 15.18
C LEU A 82 4.93 -12.78 15.17
N PRO A 83 4.27 -13.35 16.21
CA PRO A 83 3.93 -14.77 16.25
C PRO A 83 2.99 -15.09 15.09
N GLY A 84 3.38 -16.04 14.23
CA GLY A 84 2.63 -16.37 13.01
C GLY A 84 2.83 -15.39 11.84
N GLY A 85 3.77 -14.45 11.92
CA GLY A 85 4.03 -13.46 10.86
C GLY A 85 4.28 -14.03 9.46
N LYS A 86 4.73 -15.29 9.35
CA LYS A 86 4.88 -16.00 8.08
C LYS A 86 3.54 -16.16 7.34
N TYR A 87 2.47 -16.48 8.07
CA TYR A 87 1.13 -16.66 7.49
C TYR A 87 0.57 -15.32 7.02
N VAL A 88 0.75 -14.26 7.82
CA VAL A 88 0.34 -12.89 7.46
C VAL A 88 1.08 -12.42 6.20
N GLY A 89 2.40 -12.64 6.13
CA GLY A 89 3.20 -12.28 4.97
C GLY A 89 2.79 -13.04 3.70
N ILE A 90 2.54 -14.34 3.79
CA ILE A 90 2.07 -15.16 2.66
C ILE A 90 0.68 -14.71 2.20
N LEU A 91 -0.23 -14.45 3.14
CA LEU A 91 -1.58 -13.97 2.84
C LEU A 91 -1.52 -12.64 2.07
N LEU A 92 -0.69 -11.69 2.49
CA LEU A 92 -0.51 -10.42 1.78
C LEU A 92 -0.01 -10.61 0.35
N VAL A 93 0.91 -11.56 0.13
CA VAL A 93 1.39 -11.89 -1.23
C VAL A 93 0.28 -12.49 -2.08
N ILE A 94 -0.53 -13.41 -1.52
CA ILE A 94 -1.67 -14.00 -2.24
C ILE A 94 -2.71 -12.94 -2.61
N VAL A 95 -3.06 -12.05 -1.67
CA VAL A 95 -3.99 -10.95 -1.91
C VAL A 95 -3.46 -10.01 -2.99
N ALA A 96 -2.16 -9.68 -2.96
CA ALA A 96 -1.54 -8.84 -3.97
C ALA A 96 -1.60 -9.49 -5.37
N ILE A 97 -1.30 -10.80 -5.47
CA ILE A 97 -1.41 -11.53 -6.74
C ILE A 97 -2.85 -11.54 -7.26
N ALA A 98 -3.82 -11.82 -6.39
CA ALA A 98 -5.22 -11.82 -6.76
C ALA A 98 -5.68 -10.44 -7.25
N ALA A 99 -5.28 -9.36 -6.55
CA ALA A 99 -5.57 -7.99 -6.98
C ALA A 99 -4.97 -7.70 -8.37
N VAL A 100 -3.69 -8.01 -8.57
CA VAL A 100 -3.01 -7.77 -9.85
C VAL A 100 -3.64 -8.57 -10.99
N SER A 101 -4.06 -9.82 -10.76
CA SER A 101 -4.69 -10.65 -11.81
C SER A 101 -5.96 -10.02 -12.41
N TYR A 102 -6.79 -9.38 -11.59
CA TYR A 102 -7.97 -8.67 -12.07
C TYR A 102 -7.59 -7.37 -12.77
N TYR A 103 -6.67 -6.60 -12.19
CA TYR A 103 -6.23 -5.33 -12.77
C TYR A 103 -5.59 -5.50 -14.14
N LEU A 104 -4.84 -6.60 -14.37
CA LEU A 104 -4.25 -6.91 -15.68
C LEU A 104 -5.27 -7.19 -16.77
N VAL A 105 -6.49 -7.61 -16.44
CA VAL A 105 -7.56 -7.84 -17.43
C VAL A 105 -8.29 -6.55 -17.78
N VAL A 106 -8.32 -5.60 -16.85
CA VAL A 106 -9.02 -4.31 -17.03
C VAL A 106 -8.18 -3.30 -17.82
N ILE A 107 -6.85 -3.40 -17.69
CA ILE A 107 -5.88 -2.61 -18.48
C ILE A 107 -5.72 -3.25 -19.85
#